data_AF-A0A2D8CLX6-F1
#
_entry.id   AF-A0A2D8CLX6-F1
#
_cell.length_a   1.000
_cell.length_b   1.000
_cell.length_c   1.000
_cell.angle_alpha   90.00
_cell.angle_beta   90.00
_cell.angle_gamma   90.00
#
_symmetry.space_group_name_H-M   'P 1'
#
loop_
_entity.id
_entity.type
_entity.pdbx_description
1 polymer ?
#
loop_
_entity_poly.entity_id
_entity_poly.type
_entity_poly.pdbx_seq_one_letter_code
_entity_poly.pdbx_strand_id
1 'polypeptide(L)'
;MKIIRTDLNVGKTASGLDMYCDLSLEQRHLYRMKCESFVGNLLKWMRIQMGKTNQDDYWDGNSTRKEISNITSITESGQDIIIELDRYHEYSSVEHDLITIQGVLGLEGLNGVYFHDNAIGLFPLDRHSTYKYYIRGIVPHLTGVWDGTSGVSMAAKYRNTWTDRDYHLPINWEPIIGMSNQPVKASDLCLPGYFKRGCTQGAVSITSLITDQESSKFTLSRPFTNMTGGIRQIKEIGIMSGDYRSAYMLMARDVLGAPISLGDTSTLSLDYEIISMIENFNQDTDANGTNGGWTESFMYILHRIANPGAAHNWENEFHFTAGLGGGGTGVNFNVDRNLEGWQFGVRVGESNKFVSMTDTSLTPENAEVNGVPHGYGDGELVHHGTHIGQLVVDDVANEVYFPIERIFENRGATPITVREIGLFGNKNNSLNIHPHLLARKALAPVDQFTIGAGETAKVTFNCKAIV
;
A
#
# COMPACT_ATOMS: atom_id res chain seq x y z
N MET A 1 3.90 9.12 31.86
CA MET A 1 3.83 8.11 30.79
C MET A 1 5.01 8.30 29.85
N LYS A 2 5.87 7.28 29.73
CA LYS A 2 7.01 7.27 28.78
C LYS A 2 6.49 7.05 27.35
N ILE A 3 7.11 7.64 26.32
CA ILE A 3 6.74 7.42 24.92
C ILE A 3 7.96 6.90 24.17
N ILE A 4 7.82 5.73 23.54
CA ILE A 4 8.84 5.05 22.73
C ILE A 4 8.35 5.02 21.29
N ARG A 5 9.22 5.39 20.34
CA ARG A 5 8.91 5.38 18.91
C ARG A 5 9.98 4.64 18.13
N THR A 6 9.56 3.83 17.17
CA THR A 6 10.44 3.21 16.19
C THR A 6 9.77 3.26 14.83
N ASP A 7 10.56 3.50 13.78
CA ASP A 7 10.06 3.52 12.41
C ASP A 7 10.12 2.11 11.79
N LEU A 8 9.13 1.80 10.95
CA LEU A 8 9.15 0.70 9.99
C LEU A 8 9.15 1.31 8.60
N ASN A 9 10.32 1.26 7.95
CA ASN A 9 10.52 1.99 6.71
C ASN A 9 10.06 1.20 5.48
N VAL A 10 9.64 1.95 4.47
CA VAL A 10 9.27 1.55 3.13
C VAL A 10 9.99 2.50 2.16
N GLY A 11 10.66 1.98 1.13
CA GLY A 11 11.51 2.74 0.19
C GLY A 11 12.97 2.95 0.65
N LYS A 12 13.37 2.36 1.80
CA LYS A 12 14.72 2.54 2.36
C LYS A 12 15.59 1.29 2.17
N THR A 13 16.74 1.49 1.54
CA THR A 13 17.69 0.41 1.28
C THR A 13 18.28 -0.16 2.55
N ALA A 14 18.36 -1.49 2.60
CA ALA A 14 18.91 -2.28 3.71
C ALA A 14 18.27 -2.02 5.09
N SER A 15 17.05 -1.46 5.12
CA SER A 15 16.36 -1.08 6.35
C SER A 15 14.84 -1.05 6.10
N GLY A 16 14.22 -2.22 5.95
CA GLY A 16 12.78 -2.35 5.70
C GLY A 16 12.43 -2.83 4.30
N LEU A 17 11.26 -2.40 3.79
CA LEU A 17 10.76 -2.75 2.46
C LEU A 17 11.42 -1.84 1.41
N ASP A 18 11.93 -2.42 0.33
CA ASP A 18 12.55 -1.74 -0.80
C ASP A 18 12.12 -2.39 -2.12
N MET A 19 12.40 -1.72 -3.23
CA MET A 19 12.04 -2.20 -4.56
C MET A 19 13.10 -1.83 -5.60
N TYR A 20 13.34 -2.74 -6.53
CA TYR A 20 14.23 -2.55 -7.67
C TYR A 20 13.51 -2.97 -8.95
N CYS A 21 13.81 -2.33 -10.07
CA CYS A 21 13.31 -2.74 -11.37
C CYS A 21 14.47 -3.03 -12.31
N ASP A 22 14.50 -4.23 -12.88
CA ASP A 22 15.29 -4.55 -14.06
C ASP A 22 14.47 -4.20 -15.31
N LEU A 23 15.07 -3.47 -16.24
CA LEU A 23 14.45 -3.09 -17.50
C LEU A 23 15.16 -3.81 -18.64
N SER A 24 14.39 -4.49 -19.49
CA SER A 24 14.91 -5.20 -20.66
C SER A 24 14.15 -4.81 -21.92
N LEU A 25 14.86 -4.49 -23.01
CA LEU A 25 14.26 -4.20 -24.31
C LEU A 25 14.66 -5.29 -25.30
N GLU A 26 13.70 -5.94 -25.95
CA GLU A 26 13.97 -7.08 -26.85
C GLU A 26 14.82 -8.17 -26.18
N GLN A 27 14.49 -8.50 -24.92
CA GLN A 27 15.21 -9.47 -24.08
C GLN A 27 16.67 -9.09 -23.76
N ARG A 28 17.12 -7.89 -24.15
CA ARG A 28 18.41 -7.36 -23.75
C ARG A 28 18.24 -6.50 -22.50
N HIS A 29 18.91 -6.90 -21.43
CA HIS A 29 19.00 -6.11 -20.22
C HIS A 29 19.57 -4.72 -20.55
N LEU A 30 18.84 -3.68 -20.15
CA LEU A 30 19.27 -2.29 -20.30
C LEU A 30 20.04 -1.86 -19.06
N TYR A 31 19.35 -1.85 -17.92
CA TYR A 31 19.89 -1.52 -16.62
C TYR A 31 18.92 -1.98 -15.52
N ARG A 32 19.44 -1.96 -14.29
CA ARG A 32 18.66 -2.08 -13.06
C ARG A 32 18.65 -0.75 -12.34
N MET A 33 17.50 -0.35 -11.84
CA MET A 33 17.37 0.83 -10.99
C MET A 33 16.76 0.47 -9.65
N LYS A 34 17.16 1.21 -8.61
CA LYS A 34 16.38 1.28 -7.38
C LYS A 34 15.11 2.07 -7.70
N CYS A 35 13.97 1.55 -7.26
CA CYS A 35 12.71 2.29 -7.26
C CYS A 35 12.65 3.07 -5.95
N GLU A 36 12.48 4.37 -6.02
CA GLU A 36 12.54 5.25 -4.86
C GLU A 36 11.16 5.44 -4.21
N SER A 37 10.08 4.97 -4.85
CA SER A 37 8.77 5.50 -4.56
C SER A 37 7.68 4.42 -4.43
N PHE A 38 7.41 4.02 -3.19
CA PHE A 38 6.07 3.54 -2.84
C PHE A 38 5.20 4.76 -2.52
N VAL A 39 4.29 5.10 -3.44
CA VAL A 39 3.45 6.29 -3.27
C VAL A 39 2.46 6.10 -2.10
N GLY A 40 1.89 7.20 -1.61
CA GLY A 40 1.11 7.24 -0.38
C GLY A 40 -0.06 6.27 -0.33
N ASN A 41 -0.56 5.82 -1.47
CA ASN A 41 -1.59 4.80 -1.58
C ASN A 41 -1.21 3.46 -0.95
N LEU A 42 0.07 3.01 -1.02
CA LEU A 42 0.47 1.78 -0.35
C LEU A 42 0.29 1.90 1.17
N LEU A 43 0.79 2.98 1.77
CA LEU A 43 0.65 3.20 3.21
C LEU A 43 -0.77 3.52 3.63
N LYS A 44 -1.51 4.28 2.83
CA LYS A 44 -2.94 4.52 3.00
C LYS A 44 -3.68 3.19 3.07
N TRP A 45 -3.38 2.27 2.15
CA TRP A 45 -3.96 0.93 2.14
C TRP A 45 -3.53 0.10 3.37
N MET A 46 -2.24 0.03 3.70
CA MET A 46 -1.75 -0.70 4.87
C MET A 46 -2.45 -0.23 6.15
N ARG A 47 -2.58 1.08 6.34
CA ARG A 47 -3.30 1.68 7.47
C ARG A 47 -4.75 1.19 7.55
N ILE A 48 -5.47 1.26 6.43
CA ILE A 48 -6.87 0.82 6.36
C ILE A 48 -6.99 -0.66 6.72
N GLN A 49 -6.10 -1.52 6.23
CA GLN A 49 -6.16 -2.95 6.57
C GLN A 49 -5.77 -3.22 8.01
N MET A 50 -4.75 -2.52 8.53
CA MET A 50 -4.28 -2.70 9.90
C MET A 50 -5.32 -2.27 10.93
N GLY A 51 -5.99 -1.14 10.72
CA GLY A 51 -6.94 -0.61 11.69
C GLY A 51 -8.39 -0.89 11.40
N LYS A 52 -8.74 -1.18 10.13
CA LYS A 52 -10.13 -1.32 9.65
C LYS A 52 -11.00 -0.15 10.16
N THR A 53 -10.39 1.04 10.16
CA THR A 53 -10.89 2.23 10.82
C THR A 53 -11.96 2.95 10.01
N ASN A 54 -12.69 3.80 10.71
CA ASN A 54 -13.87 4.54 10.26
C ASN A 54 -13.56 5.85 9.51
N GLN A 55 -12.36 6.05 8.97
CA GLN A 55 -11.96 7.35 8.41
C GLN A 55 -10.94 7.26 7.26
N ASP A 56 -11.38 7.73 6.09
CA ASP A 56 -10.77 8.73 5.20
C ASP A 56 -11.29 8.52 3.76
N ASP A 57 -11.38 9.60 3.00
CA ASP A 57 -11.70 9.69 1.58
C ASP A 57 -11.27 8.46 0.77
N TYR A 58 -12.17 7.49 0.57
CA TYR A 58 -11.83 6.21 -0.04
C TYR A 58 -12.34 6.09 -1.47
N TRP A 59 -11.50 5.48 -2.29
CA TRP A 59 -11.78 5.09 -3.66
C TRP A 59 -12.52 3.74 -3.64
N ASP A 60 -13.82 3.75 -3.31
CA ASP A 60 -14.61 2.51 -3.26
C ASP A 60 -15.17 2.13 -4.63
N GLY A 61 -14.76 0.95 -5.09
CA GLY A 61 -15.16 0.34 -6.34
C GLY A 61 -16.48 -0.41 -6.32
N ASN A 62 -17.23 -0.42 -5.20
CA ASN A 62 -18.28 -1.42 -4.99
C ASN A 62 -19.18 -1.68 -6.21
N SER A 63 -19.23 -2.96 -6.62
CA SER A 63 -20.21 -3.55 -7.54
C SER A 63 -20.24 -3.06 -8.99
N THR A 64 -19.22 -2.35 -9.45
CA THR A 64 -19.06 -1.99 -10.87
C THR A 64 -17.85 -2.73 -11.42
N ARG A 65 -18.02 -3.53 -12.48
CA ARG A 65 -16.88 -4.11 -13.20
C ARG A 65 -16.18 -2.97 -13.94
N LYS A 66 -15.18 -2.37 -13.31
CA LYS A 66 -14.54 -1.15 -13.82
C LYS A 66 -13.39 -1.51 -14.74
N GLU A 67 -13.63 -1.34 -16.03
CA GLU A 67 -12.55 -1.30 -17.00
C GLU A 67 -11.96 0.11 -17.00
N ILE A 68 -10.63 0.20 -17.02
CA ILE A 68 -9.94 1.44 -17.39
C ILE A 68 -10.40 1.80 -18.82
N SER A 69 -11.27 2.80 -18.96
CA SER A 69 -11.90 3.16 -20.22
C SER A 69 -11.03 4.13 -21.01
N ASN A 70 -10.98 3.95 -22.34
CA ASN A 70 -10.30 4.90 -23.21
C ASN A 70 -11.09 6.19 -23.31
N ILE A 71 -10.38 7.32 -23.31
CA ILE A 71 -10.97 8.61 -23.63
C ILE A 71 -11.11 8.72 -25.16
N THR A 72 -12.30 9.10 -25.62
CA THR A 72 -12.63 9.26 -27.04
C THR A 72 -12.81 10.72 -27.45
N SER A 73 -13.15 11.60 -26.51
CA SER A 73 -13.28 13.03 -26.75
C SER A 73 -12.99 13.83 -25.48
N ILE A 74 -12.40 15.02 -25.65
CA ILE A 74 -12.23 16.04 -24.61
C ILE A 74 -12.72 17.35 -25.23
N THR A 75 -13.73 17.97 -24.62
CA THR A 75 -14.33 19.21 -25.13
C THR A 75 -14.47 20.22 -23.99
N GLU A 76 -14.01 21.45 -24.19
CA GLU A 76 -14.28 22.55 -23.27
C GLU A 76 -15.67 23.14 -23.58
N SER A 77 -16.49 23.34 -22.54
CA SER A 77 -17.81 23.96 -22.65
C SER A 77 -18.01 24.96 -21.51
N GLY A 78 -17.71 26.23 -21.77
CA GLY A 78 -17.78 27.28 -20.75
C GLY A 78 -16.67 27.11 -19.70
N GLN A 79 -17.05 26.84 -18.45
CA GLN A 79 -16.12 26.56 -17.34
C GLN A 79 -15.92 25.07 -17.06
N ASP A 80 -16.55 24.21 -17.87
CA ASP A 80 -16.60 22.78 -17.65
C ASP A 80 -15.78 22.06 -18.73
N ILE A 81 -15.13 20.96 -18.34
CA ILE A 81 -14.48 20.02 -19.25
C ILE A 81 -15.38 18.80 -19.37
N ILE A 82 -15.72 18.44 -20.62
CA ILE A 82 -16.53 17.27 -20.96
C ILE A 82 -15.60 16.19 -21.51
N ILE A 83 -15.64 15.00 -20.92
CA ILE A 83 -14.82 13.85 -21.32
C ILE A 83 -15.71 12.71 -21.74
N GLU A 84 -15.52 12.22 -22.96
CA GLU A 84 -16.24 11.06 -23.47
C GLU A 84 -15.40 9.80 -23.38
N LEU A 85 -16.03 8.68 -22.98
CA LEU A 85 -15.38 7.37 -22.81
C LEU A 85 -15.94 6.31 -23.76
N ASP A 86 -15.07 5.44 -24.27
CA ASP A 86 -15.46 4.21 -24.97
C ASP A 86 -15.80 3.09 -23.99
N ARG A 87 -16.88 2.34 -24.28
CA ARG A 87 -17.27 1.09 -23.59
C ARG A 87 -17.30 1.17 -22.06
N TYR A 88 -17.62 2.34 -21.52
CA TYR A 88 -17.84 2.46 -20.07
C TYR A 88 -19.04 1.60 -19.66
N HIS A 89 -18.84 0.73 -18.67
CA HIS A 89 -19.82 -0.28 -18.28
C HIS A 89 -20.10 -0.18 -16.79
N GLU A 90 -21.21 0.45 -16.42
CA GLU A 90 -21.66 0.54 -15.03
C GLU A 90 -22.58 -0.64 -14.69
N TYR A 91 -22.17 -1.45 -13.72
CA TYR A 91 -23.05 -2.42 -13.06
C TYR A 91 -23.59 -1.76 -11.79
N SER A 92 -24.92 -1.66 -11.67
CA SER A 92 -25.67 -1.03 -10.56
C SER A 92 -25.72 0.52 -10.58
N SER A 93 -26.74 1.07 -9.91
CA SER A 93 -27.08 2.51 -9.85
C SER A 93 -26.16 3.27 -8.89
N VAL A 94 -24.85 3.17 -9.10
CA VAL A 94 -23.85 3.59 -8.11
C VAL A 94 -23.24 4.91 -8.58
N GLU A 95 -23.78 6.01 -8.07
CA GLU A 95 -23.19 7.35 -8.23
C GLU A 95 -21.68 7.31 -7.94
N HIS A 96 -20.85 7.78 -8.89
CA HIS A 96 -19.42 7.97 -8.71
C HIS A 96 -19.12 9.44 -8.41
N ASP A 97 -18.27 9.67 -7.41
CA ASP A 97 -17.94 11.01 -6.92
C ASP A 97 -16.48 11.38 -7.24
N LEU A 98 -15.65 10.40 -7.60
CA LEU A 98 -14.23 10.56 -7.93
C LEU A 98 -13.94 9.99 -9.31
N ILE A 99 -13.19 10.75 -10.11
CA ILE A 99 -12.73 10.37 -11.44
C ILE A 99 -11.23 10.60 -11.49
N THR A 100 -10.52 9.63 -12.02
CA THR A 100 -9.09 9.74 -12.31
C THR A 100 -8.87 9.67 -13.80
N ILE A 101 -8.04 10.56 -14.28
CA ILE A 101 -7.63 10.68 -15.67
C ILE A 101 -6.13 10.56 -15.71
N GLN A 102 -5.64 9.77 -16.64
CA GLN A 102 -4.20 9.56 -16.80
C GLN A 102 -3.86 9.22 -18.24
N GLY A 103 -2.63 9.55 -18.63
CA GLY A 103 -2.09 9.27 -19.96
C GLY A 103 -2.58 10.22 -21.04
N VAL A 104 -3.20 11.36 -20.72
CA VAL A 104 -3.61 12.38 -21.70
C VAL A 104 -2.40 13.21 -22.10
N LEU A 105 -1.97 13.08 -23.35
CA LEU A 105 -0.85 13.80 -23.95
C LEU A 105 -1.31 15.09 -24.64
N GLY A 106 -0.51 16.14 -24.53
CA GLY A 106 -0.78 17.46 -25.09
C GLY A 106 -1.78 18.30 -24.28
N LEU A 107 -2.43 17.70 -23.28
CA LEU A 107 -3.26 18.33 -22.27
C LEU A 107 -2.88 17.80 -20.88
N GLU A 108 -1.59 17.82 -20.55
CA GLU A 108 -1.04 17.10 -19.40
C GLU A 108 -1.62 17.57 -18.05
N GLY A 109 -2.13 18.81 -17.98
CA GLY A 109 -2.84 19.34 -16.80
C GLY A 109 -4.19 18.67 -16.50
N LEU A 110 -4.70 17.83 -17.42
CA LEU A 110 -5.88 16.99 -17.22
C LEU A 110 -5.57 15.66 -16.54
N ASN A 111 -4.30 15.28 -16.39
CA ASN A 111 -3.96 14.06 -15.66
C ASN A 111 -4.03 14.32 -14.15
N GLY A 112 -4.83 13.55 -13.44
CA GLY A 112 -5.08 13.75 -12.02
C GLY A 112 -6.40 13.16 -11.55
N VAL A 113 -6.79 13.54 -10.33
CA VAL A 113 -8.02 13.10 -9.66
C VAL A 113 -8.96 14.28 -9.50
N TYR A 114 -10.24 14.04 -9.79
CA TYR A 114 -11.27 15.05 -9.90
C TYR A 114 -12.54 14.59 -9.21
N PHE A 115 -13.26 15.53 -8.59
CA PHE A 115 -14.57 15.27 -8.04
C PHE A 115 -15.64 15.44 -9.13
N HIS A 116 -16.59 14.52 -9.17
CA HIS A 116 -17.76 14.62 -10.01
C HIS A 116 -18.92 15.26 -9.23
N ASP A 117 -19.62 16.21 -9.87
CA ASP A 117 -20.80 16.87 -9.28
C ASP A 117 -22.09 16.17 -9.73
N ASN A 118 -22.62 15.29 -8.87
CA ASN A 118 -23.86 14.53 -9.13
C ASN A 118 -25.13 15.40 -9.16
N ALA A 119 -25.08 16.66 -8.70
CA ALA A 119 -26.29 17.47 -8.51
C ALA A 119 -26.81 18.12 -9.82
N ILE A 120 -26.01 18.16 -10.89
CA ILE A 120 -26.29 18.97 -12.09
C ILE A 120 -26.31 18.13 -13.38
N GLY A 121 -25.87 16.88 -13.30
CA GLY A 121 -26.12 15.86 -14.31
C GLY A 121 -26.31 14.52 -13.62
N LEU A 122 -27.49 13.91 -13.75
CA LEU A 122 -27.67 12.52 -13.34
C LEU A 122 -26.73 11.64 -14.19
N PHE A 123 -26.08 10.64 -13.58
CA PHE A 123 -25.53 9.49 -14.30
C PHE A 123 -26.58 9.00 -15.30
N PRO A 124 -26.41 9.19 -16.62
CA PRO A 124 -27.36 8.65 -17.57
C PRO A 124 -27.19 7.14 -17.55
N LEU A 125 -28.22 6.42 -17.10
CA LEU A 125 -28.30 4.95 -17.07
C LEU A 125 -28.36 4.32 -18.48
N ASP A 126 -27.68 4.88 -19.48
CA ASP A 126 -27.61 4.28 -20.81
C ASP A 126 -26.40 3.37 -20.91
N ARG A 127 -26.69 2.09 -20.67
CA ARG A 127 -25.72 1.04 -20.32
C ARG A 127 -24.69 0.68 -21.38
N HIS A 128 -24.75 1.21 -22.61
CA HIS A 128 -23.90 0.72 -23.69
C HIS A 128 -23.75 1.75 -24.82
N SER A 129 -22.72 2.61 -24.79
CA SER A 129 -21.94 3.00 -26.01
C SER A 129 -20.96 4.15 -25.79
N THR A 130 -21.35 5.22 -25.09
CA THR A 130 -20.48 6.39 -24.86
C THR A 130 -20.92 7.12 -23.59
N TYR A 131 -19.99 7.30 -22.64
CA TYR A 131 -20.27 7.96 -21.35
C TYR A 131 -19.63 9.35 -21.32
N LYS A 132 -20.26 10.33 -20.65
CA LYS A 132 -19.72 11.69 -20.51
C LYS A 132 -19.51 12.08 -19.05
N TYR A 133 -18.29 12.46 -18.68
CA TYR A 133 -18.02 13.16 -17.43
C TYR A 133 -18.10 14.68 -17.61
N TYR A 134 -18.58 15.35 -16.57
CA TYR A 134 -18.52 16.81 -16.44
C TYR A 134 -17.62 17.15 -15.25
N ILE A 135 -16.56 17.89 -15.53
CA ILE A 135 -15.57 18.32 -14.55
C ILE A 135 -15.64 19.85 -14.46
N ARG A 136 -16.15 20.37 -13.35
CA ARG A 136 -16.46 21.80 -13.17
C ARG A 136 -15.34 22.57 -12.51
N GLY A 137 -15.17 23.83 -12.90
CA GLY A 137 -14.27 24.77 -12.22
C GLY A 137 -12.78 24.43 -12.37
N ILE A 138 -12.44 23.40 -13.15
CA ILE A 138 -11.08 23.02 -13.52
C ILE A 138 -10.74 23.72 -14.82
N VAL A 139 -10.78 25.04 -14.79
CA VAL A 139 -10.08 25.83 -15.79
C VAL A 139 -9.01 26.62 -15.08
N PRO A 140 -7.79 26.08 -15.01
CA PRO A 140 -6.62 26.86 -15.24
C PRO A 140 -6.07 26.42 -16.60
N HIS A 141 -6.62 27.02 -17.68
CA HIS A 141 -6.13 26.92 -19.06
C HIS A 141 -5.53 25.55 -19.46
N LEU A 142 -6.33 24.68 -20.09
CA LEU A 142 -5.77 23.57 -20.85
C LEU A 142 -4.91 24.14 -21.99
N THR A 143 -3.62 24.34 -21.73
CA THR A 143 -2.68 24.84 -22.72
C THR A 143 -2.19 23.66 -23.55
N GLY A 144 -2.62 23.58 -24.80
CA GLY A 144 -2.14 22.58 -25.74
C GLY A 144 -3.26 21.98 -26.58
N VAL A 145 -2.95 20.85 -27.21
CA VAL A 145 -3.87 20.12 -28.08
C VAL A 145 -3.70 18.64 -27.77
N TRP A 146 -4.79 18.00 -27.36
CA TRP A 146 -4.81 16.56 -27.15
C TRP A 146 -4.51 15.83 -28.46
N ASP A 147 -3.72 14.76 -28.40
CA ASP A 147 -3.35 13.96 -29.58
C ASP A 147 -4.50 13.10 -30.14
N GLY A 148 -5.71 13.23 -29.59
CA GLY A 148 -6.93 12.55 -30.04
C GLY A 148 -6.98 11.06 -29.73
N THR A 149 -5.91 10.51 -29.14
CA THR A 149 -5.78 9.06 -28.97
C THR A 149 -5.33 8.67 -27.57
N SER A 150 -4.42 9.39 -26.94
CA SER A 150 -3.95 9.11 -25.59
C SER A 150 -5.03 9.31 -24.53
N GLY A 151 -4.82 8.80 -23.32
CA GLY A 151 -5.71 9.06 -22.20
C GLY A 151 -6.69 7.93 -21.89
N VAL A 152 -6.82 7.67 -20.60
CA VAL A 152 -7.78 6.73 -20.04
C VAL A 152 -8.37 7.30 -18.77
N SER A 153 -9.52 6.76 -18.37
CA SER A 153 -10.21 7.18 -17.16
C SER A 153 -10.66 6.00 -16.31
N MET A 154 -10.73 6.25 -15.00
CA MET A 154 -11.20 5.35 -13.96
C MET A 154 -12.13 6.16 -13.04
N ALA A 155 -13.36 5.71 -12.80
CA ALA A 155 -14.28 6.39 -11.89
C ALA A 155 -14.58 5.56 -10.66
N ALA A 156 -14.93 6.20 -9.54
CA ALA A 156 -15.47 5.51 -8.39
C ALA A 156 -16.28 6.31 -7.40
N LYS A 157 -16.91 5.54 -6.52
CA LYS A 157 -17.73 6.07 -5.45
C LYS A 157 -16.86 6.42 -4.27
N TYR A 158 -17.11 7.59 -3.72
CA TYR A 158 -16.57 7.99 -2.45
C TYR A 158 -17.45 7.41 -1.33
N ARG A 159 -16.86 6.73 -0.34
CA ARG A 159 -17.60 6.28 0.85
C ARG A 159 -16.98 6.84 2.12
N ASN A 160 -17.81 7.54 2.89
CA ASN A 160 -17.46 8.10 4.21
C ASN A 160 -18.30 7.50 5.34
N THR A 161 -18.97 6.37 5.12
CA THR A 161 -19.87 5.75 6.12
C THR A 161 -19.67 4.25 6.21
N TRP A 162 -19.61 3.74 7.44
CA TRP A 162 -19.77 2.30 7.73
C TRP A 162 -21.09 1.79 7.18
N THR A 163 -21.02 1.10 6.05
CA THR A 163 -21.94 0.00 5.81
C THR A 163 -21.10 -1.25 5.82
N ASP A 164 -21.59 -2.29 6.49
CA ASP A 164 -20.95 -3.56 6.85
C ASP A 164 -20.54 -4.44 5.66
N ARG A 165 -19.99 -3.85 4.61
CA ARG A 165 -19.78 -4.49 3.31
C ARG A 165 -18.40 -4.17 2.76
N ASP A 166 -17.58 -5.22 2.80
CA ASP A 166 -16.59 -5.58 1.80
C ASP A 166 -15.58 -4.49 1.43
N TYR A 167 -14.56 -4.30 2.28
CA TYR A 167 -13.35 -3.58 1.87
C TYR A 167 -12.45 -4.53 1.11
N HIS A 168 -12.56 -4.48 -0.22
CA HIS A 168 -11.74 -5.30 -1.08
C HIS A 168 -10.28 -4.86 -1.04
N LEU A 169 -9.40 -5.83 -0.84
CA LEU A 169 -7.97 -5.64 -1.00
C LEU A 169 -7.68 -5.17 -2.43
N PRO A 170 -6.74 -4.22 -2.63
CA PRO A 170 -6.12 -3.99 -3.91
C PRO A 170 -5.21 -5.21 -4.16
N ILE A 171 -5.84 -6.27 -4.65
CA ILE A 171 -5.15 -7.47 -5.14
C ILE A 171 -4.68 -7.20 -6.57
N ASN A 172 -3.84 -8.09 -7.08
CA ASN A 172 -3.33 -8.08 -8.44
C ASN A 172 -2.51 -6.82 -8.73
N TRP A 173 -1.22 -6.89 -8.41
CA TRP A 173 -0.30 -5.83 -8.77
C TRP A 173 0.06 -5.98 -10.24
N GLU A 174 -0.02 -4.87 -10.95
CA GLU A 174 0.16 -4.77 -12.39
C GLU A 174 1.23 -3.71 -12.67
N PRO A 175 2.43 -4.12 -13.13
CA PRO A 175 3.38 -3.17 -13.67
C PRO A 175 2.73 -2.36 -14.79
N ILE A 176 3.12 -1.09 -14.90
CA ILE A 176 2.67 -0.13 -15.91
C ILE A 176 3.83 0.76 -16.37
N ILE A 177 3.70 1.32 -17.58
CA ILE A 177 4.68 2.24 -18.18
C ILE A 177 4.00 3.53 -18.59
N GLY A 178 4.76 4.62 -18.65
CA GLY A 178 4.26 5.93 -19.05
C GLY A 178 5.30 6.82 -19.71
N MET A 179 4.83 7.95 -20.22
CA MET A 179 5.60 8.89 -21.05
C MET A 179 5.83 10.25 -20.37
N SER A 180 5.36 10.42 -19.13
CA SER A 180 5.57 11.65 -18.35
C SER A 180 6.93 11.62 -17.66
N ASN A 181 7.49 12.81 -17.46
CA ASN A 181 8.68 13.06 -16.64
C ASN A 181 8.36 13.99 -15.46
N GLN A 182 7.08 14.13 -15.11
CA GLN A 182 6.70 14.87 -13.91
C GLN A 182 7.35 14.22 -12.69
N PRO A 183 7.93 15.01 -11.74
CA PRO A 183 8.48 14.47 -10.50
C PRO A 183 7.46 13.60 -9.76
N VAL A 184 7.97 12.59 -9.05
CA VAL A 184 7.13 11.73 -8.19
C VAL A 184 6.76 12.49 -6.93
N LYS A 185 5.52 12.35 -6.49
CA LYS A 185 5.02 12.88 -5.23
C LYS A 185 4.42 11.79 -4.36
N ALA A 186 4.56 11.94 -3.06
CA ALA A 186 3.88 11.14 -2.05
C ALA A 186 2.37 11.06 -2.26
N SER A 187 1.75 12.14 -2.75
CA SER A 187 0.33 12.21 -3.07
C SER A 187 -0.08 11.67 -4.45
N ASP A 188 0.84 11.13 -5.26
CA ASP A 188 0.49 10.64 -6.60
C ASP A 188 -0.52 9.47 -6.53
N LEU A 189 -1.64 9.64 -7.23
CA LEU A 189 -2.73 8.66 -7.28
C LEU A 189 -2.84 7.91 -8.62
N CYS A 190 -2.13 8.39 -9.64
CA CYS A 190 -2.15 7.87 -11.00
C CYS A 190 -0.77 8.00 -11.68
N LEU A 191 -0.56 7.32 -12.81
CA LEU A 191 0.65 7.46 -13.61
C LEU A 191 0.39 8.52 -14.71
N PRO A 192 0.84 9.78 -14.59
CA PRO A 192 0.33 10.89 -15.42
C PRO A 192 0.45 10.65 -16.93
N GLY A 193 1.52 10.00 -17.39
CA GLY A 193 1.74 9.66 -18.79
C GLY A 193 1.39 8.21 -19.13
N TYR A 194 0.48 7.56 -18.39
CA TYR A 194 0.15 6.14 -18.55
C TYR A 194 -0.06 5.73 -20.00
N PHE A 195 0.79 4.83 -20.50
CA PHE A 195 0.77 4.37 -21.88
C PHE A 195 -0.02 3.07 -22.00
N LYS A 196 -1.35 3.19 -22.06
CA LYS A 196 -2.25 2.04 -22.27
C LYS A 196 -2.67 1.88 -23.73
N ARG A 197 -3.15 2.94 -24.39
CA ARG A 197 -3.74 2.82 -25.73
C ARG A 197 -2.65 2.66 -26.78
N GLY A 198 -2.77 1.60 -27.59
CA GLY A 198 -1.72 1.23 -28.54
C GLY A 198 -0.52 0.53 -27.89
N CYS A 199 -0.65 0.07 -26.64
CA CYS A 199 0.32 -0.79 -26.00
C CYS A 199 -0.33 -2.14 -25.68
N THR A 200 0.24 -3.23 -26.19
CA THR A 200 -0.11 -4.58 -25.76
C THR A 200 0.59 -4.86 -24.45
N GLN A 201 -0.17 -5.04 -23.38
CA GLN A 201 0.34 -5.37 -22.06
C GLN A 201 0.24 -6.88 -21.86
N GLY A 202 1.39 -7.55 -21.73
CA GLY A 202 1.42 -8.99 -21.51
C GLY A 202 0.88 -9.39 -20.15
N ALA A 203 0.78 -10.71 -19.95
CA ALA A 203 0.41 -11.28 -18.67
C ALA A 203 1.44 -10.92 -17.61
N VAL A 204 0.96 -10.66 -16.40
CA VAL A 204 1.80 -10.48 -15.23
C VAL A 204 2.25 -11.84 -14.73
N SER A 205 3.54 -12.02 -14.46
CA SER A 205 4.07 -13.18 -13.75
C SER A 205 4.65 -12.76 -12.41
N ILE A 206 4.57 -13.66 -11.42
CA ILE A 206 5.13 -13.46 -10.10
C ILE A 206 5.96 -14.69 -9.72
N THR A 207 7.16 -14.48 -9.19
CA THR A 207 8.00 -15.58 -8.68
C THR A 207 7.53 -16.03 -7.30
N SER A 208 7.95 -17.21 -6.85
CA SER A 208 7.76 -17.63 -5.46
C SER A 208 8.52 -16.70 -4.50
N LEU A 209 8.02 -16.57 -3.28
CA LEU A 209 8.75 -15.90 -2.20
C LEU A 209 10.03 -16.68 -1.87
N ILE A 210 11.16 -16.00 -1.82
CA ILE A 210 12.45 -16.53 -1.40
C ILE A 210 12.84 -15.82 -0.11
N THR A 211 13.02 -16.58 0.96
CA THR A 211 13.35 -16.07 2.29
C THR A 211 14.64 -16.73 2.80
N ASP A 212 15.56 -15.93 3.30
CA ASP A 212 16.67 -16.36 4.15
C ASP A 212 16.59 -15.64 5.51
N GLN A 213 17.66 -15.60 6.30
CA GLN A 213 17.63 -14.94 7.61
C GLN A 213 17.68 -13.40 7.52
N GLU A 214 18.26 -12.85 6.46
CA GLU A 214 18.49 -11.42 6.28
C GLU A 214 17.37 -10.76 5.48
N SER A 215 16.85 -11.46 4.48
CA SER A 215 15.96 -10.92 3.47
C SER A 215 14.83 -11.86 3.06
N SER A 216 13.74 -11.27 2.56
CA SER A 216 12.67 -12.01 1.88
C SER A 216 12.23 -11.21 0.67
N LYS A 217 12.06 -11.88 -0.48
CA LYS A 217 11.85 -11.21 -1.76
C LYS A 217 11.05 -12.02 -2.77
N PHE A 218 10.44 -11.32 -3.72
CA PHE A 218 9.80 -11.88 -4.91
C PHE A 218 9.88 -10.89 -6.07
N THR A 219 9.61 -11.37 -7.28
CA THR A 219 9.68 -10.57 -8.51
C THR A 219 8.33 -10.56 -9.21
N LEU A 220 7.88 -9.37 -9.62
CA LEU A 220 6.70 -9.12 -10.41
C LEU A 220 7.11 -8.64 -11.80
N SER A 221 6.71 -9.37 -12.83
CA SER A 221 7.18 -9.14 -14.20
C SER A 221 6.02 -8.86 -15.15
N ARG A 222 6.22 -7.93 -16.10
CA ARG A 222 5.27 -7.71 -17.20
C ARG A 222 5.97 -7.17 -18.46
N PRO A 223 5.68 -7.72 -19.64
CA PRO A 223 6.13 -7.15 -20.92
C PRO A 223 5.11 -6.18 -21.51
N PHE A 224 5.60 -5.20 -22.26
CA PHE A 224 4.87 -4.13 -22.92
C PHE A 224 5.32 -3.98 -24.36
N THR A 225 4.44 -4.27 -25.31
CA THR A 225 4.73 -4.14 -26.75
C THR A 225 4.05 -2.90 -27.30
N ASN A 226 4.81 -2.01 -27.93
CA ASN A 226 4.25 -0.84 -28.59
C ASN A 226 3.62 -1.23 -29.94
N MET A 227 2.38 -0.81 -30.18
CA MET A 227 1.59 -1.09 -31.39
C MET A 227 1.07 0.20 -32.02
N THR A 228 1.76 1.33 -31.81
CA THR A 228 1.29 2.64 -32.28
C THR A 228 1.74 2.99 -33.70
N GLY A 229 2.57 2.19 -34.35
CA GLY A 229 3.14 2.48 -35.67
C GLY A 229 4.29 3.49 -35.64
N GLY A 230 4.73 3.92 -34.45
CA GLY A 230 5.81 4.89 -34.26
C GLY A 230 6.54 4.69 -32.93
N ILE A 231 7.64 5.42 -32.73
CA ILE A 231 8.45 5.33 -31.50
C ILE A 231 7.75 6.06 -30.35
N ARG A 232 7.72 5.44 -29.17
CA ARG A 232 7.27 6.06 -27.91
C ARG A 232 8.43 6.23 -26.94
N GLN A 233 8.47 7.36 -26.25
CA GLN A 233 9.51 7.67 -25.26
C GLN A 233 8.97 7.34 -23.87
N ILE A 234 9.34 6.18 -23.34
CA ILE A 234 8.96 5.77 -22.00
C ILE A 234 9.86 6.50 -21.01
N LYS A 235 9.25 7.19 -20.05
CA LYS A 235 9.94 8.07 -19.09
C LYS A 235 9.58 7.79 -17.65
N GLU A 236 8.54 7.01 -17.42
CA GLU A 236 8.12 6.61 -16.08
C GLU A 236 7.59 5.18 -16.12
N ILE A 237 7.64 4.56 -14.96
CA ILE A 237 7.16 3.21 -14.71
C ILE A 237 6.39 3.23 -13.39
N GLY A 238 5.54 2.23 -13.17
CA GLY A 238 4.90 2.09 -11.87
C GLY A 238 4.28 0.72 -11.68
N ILE A 239 3.60 0.58 -10.55
CA ILE A 239 2.75 -0.56 -10.23
C ILE A 239 1.38 0.00 -9.89
N MET A 240 0.35 -0.43 -10.61
CA MET A 240 -1.04 -0.24 -10.18
C MET A 240 -1.56 -1.53 -9.55
N SER A 241 -2.61 -1.42 -8.76
CA SER A 241 -3.29 -2.60 -8.22
C SER A 241 -4.78 -2.38 -8.17
N GLY A 242 -5.53 -3.41 -8.53
CA GLY A 242 -6.97 -3.42 -8.50
C GLY A 242 -7.51 -4.77 -8.95
N ASP A 243 -8.75 -5.05 -8.59
CA ASP A 243 -9.49 -6.20 -9.09
C ASP A 243 -10.79 -5.76 -9.75
N TYR A 244 -11.61 -6.74 -10.14
CA TYR A 244 -12.88 -6.47 -10.78
C TYR A 244 -13.92 -5.79 -9.84
N ARG A 245 -13.61 -5.62 -8.54
CA ARG A 245 -14.48 -5.01 -7.52
C ARG A 245 -13.90 -3.77 -6.85
N SER A 246 -12.60 -3.49 -7.03
CA SER A 246 -11.86 -2.38 -6.42
C SER A 246 -11.33 -1.43 -7.49
N ALA A 247 -11.12 -0.17 -7.13
CA ALA A 247 -10.50 0.76 -8.06
C ALA A 247 -9.01 0.46 -8.22
N TYR A 248 -8.50 0.67 -9.44
CA TYR A 248 -7.06 0.64 -9.67
C TYR A 248 -6.40 1.80 -8.88
N MET A 249 -5.48 1.45 -7.99
CA MET A 249 -4.69 2.39 -7.19
C MET A 249 -3.23 2.28 -7.60
N LEU A 250 -2.57 3.42 -7.79
CA LEU A 250 -1.12 3.45 -7.96
C LEU A 250 -0.45 3.05 -6.64
N MET A 251 0.39 2.03 -6.65
CA MET A 251 1.16 1.54 -5.48
C MET A 251 2.60 2.04 -5.50
N ALA A 252 3.16 2.21 -6.70
CA ALA A 252 4.50 2.70 -6.91
C ALA A 252 4.59 3.47 -8.23
N ARG A 253 5.51 4.42 -8.32
CA ARG A 253 5.77 5.23 -9.50
C ARG A 253 7.20 5.74 -9.49
N ASP A 254 7.93 5.52 -10.56
CA ASP A 254 9.31 5.98 -10.69
C ASP A 254 9.52 6.68 -12.03
N VAL A 255 10.34 7.73 -12.03
CA VAL A 255 10.78 8.41 -13.25
C VAL A 255 12.13 7.85 -13.67
N LEU A 256 12.24 7.47 -14.94
CA LEU A 256 13.47 6.94 -15.50
C LEU A 256 14.50 8.07 -15.66
N GLY A 257 15.75 7.80 -15.25
CA GLY A 257 16.85 8.77 -15.39
C GLY A 257 17.15 9.14 -16.85
N ALA A 258 16.77 8.29 -17.81
CA ALA A 258 16.78 8.58 -19.23
C ALA A 258 15.58 7.92 -19.93
N PRO A 259 14.96 8.58 -20.93
CA PRO A 259 13.88 7.98 -21.70
C PRO A 259 14.32 6.70 -22.44
N ILE A 260 13.44 5.69 -22.45
CA ILE A 260 13.61 4.49 -23.28
C ILE A 260 12.81 4.68 -24.57
N SER A 261 13.50 4.63 -25.71
CA SER A 261 12.87 4.65 -27.03
C SER A 261 12.27 3.27 -27.35
N LEU A 262 10.97 3.13 -27.16
CA LEU A 262 10.23 1.91 -27.49
C LEU A 262 9.74 2.01 -28.93
N GLY A 263 10.44 1.32 -29.84
CA GLY A 263 10.07 1.25 -31.26
C GLY A 263 8.73 0.59 -31.51
N ASP A 264 8.19 0.74 -32.72
CA ASP A 264 6.98 0.01 -33.12
C ASP A 264 7.24 -1.50 -33.09
N THR A 265 6.28 -2.26 -32.60
CA THR A 265 6.35 -3.71 -32.29
C THR A 265 7.45 -4.11 -31.30
N SER A 266 8.22 -3.16 -30.76
CA SER A 266 9.25 -3.45 -29.77
C SER A 266 8.65 -3.72 -28.40
N THR A 267 9.28 -4.59 -27.62
CA THR A 267 8.85 -5.05 -26.30
C THR A 267 9.82 -4.65 -25.20
N LEU A 268 9.32 -3.86 -24.25
CA LEU A 268 9.96 -3.54 -22.99
C LEU A 268 9.42 -4.47 -21.90
N SER A 269 10.28 -5.13 -21.14
CA SER A 269 9.92 -5.90 -19.96
C SER A 269 10.38 -5.17 -18.70
N LEU A 270 9.49 -5.12 -17.72
CA LEU A 270 9.79 -4.66 -16.36
C LEU A 270 9.78 -5.86 -15.42
N ASP A 271 10.84 -6.04 -14.65
CA ASP A 271 10.94 -7.04 -13.57
C ASP A 271 11.17 -6.31 -12.24
N TYR A 272 10.08 -6.09 -11.49
CA TYR A 272 10.13 -5.46 -10.18
C TYR A 272 10.47 -6.49 -9.10
N GLU A 273 11.65 -6.41 -8.49
CA GLU A 273 11.98 -7.15 -7.28
C GLU A 273 11.51 -6.36 -6.06
N ILE A 274 10.55 -6.90 -5.33
CA ILE A 274 10.09 -6.38 -4.03
C ILE A 274 10.81 -7.17 -2.95
N ILE A 275 11.53 -6.47 -2.08
CA ILE A 275 12.43 -7.06 -1.10
C ILE A 275 12.28 -6.39 0.26
N SER A 276 12.21 -7.17 1.33
CA SER A 276 12.41 -6.68 2.69
C SER A 276 13.74 -7.18 3.23
N MET A 277 14.49 -6.30 3.91
CA MET A 277 15.75 -6.63 4.58
C MET A 277 15.73 -6.21 6.05
N ILE A 278 16.27 -7.05 6.92
CA ILE A 278 16.49 -6.71 8.33
C ILE A 278 17.59 -5.66 8.44
N GLU A 279 17.26 -4.51 9.03
CA GLU A 279 18.24 -3.47 9.32
C GLU A 279 19.30 -4.00 10.28
N ASN A 280 20.57 -3.73 9.99
CA ASN A 280 21.70 -4.10 10.83
C ASN A 280 21.77 -5.62 11.12
N PHE A 281 21.47 -6.44 10.12
CA PHE A 281 21.59 -7.90 10.23
C PHE A 281 22.99 -8.30 10.74
N ASN A 282 23.04 -9.28 11.66
CA ASN A 282 24.23 -9.73 12.40
C ASN A 282 24.88 -8.72 13.38
N GLN A 283 24.28 -7.57 13.67
CA GLN A 283 24.78 -6.75 14.78
C GLN A 283 24.40 -7.35 16.13
N ASP A 284 25.39 -7.45 17.02
CA ASP A 284 25.24 -7.88 18.41
C ASP A 284 24.47 -6.81 19.20
N THR A 285 23.26 -7.17 19.57
CA THR A 285 22.29 -6.41 20.38
C THR A 285 22.67 -6.35 21.85
N ASP A 286 23.56 -7.23 22.35
CA ASP A 286 24.11 -7.15 23.70
C ASP A 286 25.26 -6.13 23.77
N ALA A 287 25.92 -5.85 22.64
CA ALA A 287 27.07 -4.95 22.57
C ALA A 287 26.74 -3.55 22.04
N ASN A 288 26.20 -3.39 20.82
CA ASN A 288 26.21 -2.07 20.15
C ASN A 288 25.12 -1.79 19.08
N GLY A 289 24.20 -2.71 18.74
CA GLY A 289 23.33 -2.52 17.56
C GLY A 289 21.85 -2.82 17.76
N THR A 290 20.98 -1.87 17.41
CA THR A 290 19.54 -2.10 17.25
C THR A 290 19.31 -2.73 15.86
N ASN A 291 18.63 -3.88 15.80
CA ASN A 291 18.39 -4.61 14.56
C ASN A 291 16.91 -4.97 14.38
N GLY A 292 16.41 -5.01 13.14
CA GLY A 292 15.00 -5.36 12.90
C GLY A 292 14.37 -4.77 11.65
N GLY A 293 13.10 -5.07 11.45
CA GLY A 293 12.32 -4.66 10.27
C GLY A 293 11.06 -5.50 10.09
N TRP A 294 10.52 -5.48 8.88
CA TRP A 294 9.43 -6.37 8.47
C TRP A 294 9.93 -7.81 8.34
N THR A 295 9.15 -8.78 8.80
CA THR A 295 9.49 -10.21 8.76
C THR A 295 8.96 -10.89 7.49
N GLU A 296 9.26 -12.18 7.33
CA GLU A 296 8.67 -13.00 6.27
C GLU A 296 7.14 -12.98 6.28
N SER A 297 6.50 -12.92 7.44
CA SER A 297 5.03 -12.92 7.48
C SER A 297 4.43 -11.68 6.82
N PHE A 298 5.09 -10.53 6.92
CA PHE A 298 4.70 -9.33 6.17
C PHE A 298 4.86 -9.56 4.66
N MET A 299 6.02 -10.07 4.24
CA MET A 299 6.31 -10.33 2.83
C MET A 299 5.41 -11.39 2.19
N TYR A 300 5.02 -12.40 2.95
CA TYR A 300 4.05 -13.41 2.52
C TYR A 300 2.69 -12.78 2.20
N ILE A 301 2.23 -11.85 3.02
CA ILE A 301 0.96 -11.17 2.80
C ILE A 301 1.07 -10.26 1.56
N LEU A 302 2.15 -9.47 1.43
CA LEU A 302 2.38 -8.66 0.23
C LEU A 302 2.43 -9.50 -1.04
N HIS A 303 3.20 -10.60 -1.05
CA HIS A 303 3.30 -11.52 -2.19
C HIS A 303 1.93 -12.04 -2.63
N ARG A 304 1.10 -12.43 -1.65
CA ARG A 304 -0.24 -12.93 -1.91
C ARG A 304 -1.15 -11.88 -2.53
N ILE A 305 -1.04 -10.63 -2.08
CA ILE A 305 -1.85 -9.52 -2.58
C ILE A 305 -1.36 -9.08 -3.96
N ALA A 306 -0.06 -9.08 -4.18
CA ALA A 306 0.53 -8.78 -5.49
C ALA A 306 0.19 -9.84 -6.55
N ASN A 307 -0.04 -11.09 -6.14
CA ASN A 307 -0.25 -12.21 -7.06
C ASN A 307 -1.53 -12.03 -7.92
N PRO A 308 -1.41 -11.91 -9.26
CA PRO A 308 -2.55 -11.72 -10.17
C PRO A 308 -3.47 -12.95 -10.28
N GLY A 309 -3.00 -14.12 -9.83
CA GLY A 309 -3.78 -15.36 -9.75
C GLY A 309 -4.45 -15.57 -8.39
N ALA A 310 -4.30 -14.65 -7.43
CA ALA A 310 -4.96 -14.77 -6.15
C ALA A 310 -6.48 -14.63 -6.34
N ALA A 311 -7.22 -15.71 -6.08
CA ALA A 311 -8.68 -15.64 -6.07
C ALA A 311 -9.14 -14.66 -4.99
N HIS A 312 -10.10 -13.80 -5.35
CA HIS A 312 -10.83 -13.01 -4.37
C HIS A 312 -11.54 -13.97 -3.41
N ASN A 313 -11.22 -13.85 -2.14
CA ASN A 313 -11.92 -14.48 -1.04
C ASN A 313 -12.15 -13.38 0.01
N TRP A 314 -13.39 -13.25 0.50
CA TRP A 314 -13.74 -12.33 1.59
C TRP A 314 -12.86 -12.53 2.82
N GLU A 315 -12.33 -13.74 3.01
CA GLU A 315 -11.39 -14.02 4.10
C GLU A 315 -10.00 -13.38 3.89
N ASN A 316 -9.60 -13.06 2.65
CA ASN A 316 -8.37 -12.31 2.37
C ASN A 316 -8.42 -10.91 3.03
N GLU A 317 -9.61 -10.35 3.23
CA GLU A 317 -9.78 -8.99 3.72
C GLU A 317 -9.26 -8.81 5.13
N PHE A 318 -8.98 -9.86 5.89
CA PHE A 318 -8.43 -9.74 7.25
C PHE A 318 -6.90 -9.77 7.30
N HIS A 319 -6.21 -9.91 6.17
CA HIS A 319 -4.76 -9.78 6.14
C HIS A 319 -4.30 -8.42 6.67
N PHE A 320 -3.13 -8.40 7.31
CA PHE A 320 -2.54 -7.21 7.94
C PHE A 320 -3.28 -6.66 9.15
N THR A 321 -4.47 -7.16 9.52
CA THR A 321 -5.24 -6.54 10.60
C THR A 321 -4.50 -6.62 11.94
N ALA A 322 -4.27 -5.46 12.55
CA ALA A 322 -3.48 -5.28 13.77
C ALA A 322 -4.27 -4.58 14.90
N GLY A 323 -5.39 -3.93 14.59
CA GLY A 323 -6.27 -3.23 15.55
C GLY A 323 -7.47 -4.05 16.05
N LEU A 324 -7.36 -5.38 16.14
CA LEU A 324 -8.47 -6.24 16.54
C LEU A 324 -8.72 -6.20 18.05
N GLY A 325 -10.00 -6.28 18.47
CA GLY A 325 -10.39 -6.62 19.86
C GLY A 325 -10.29 -5.51 20.91
N GLY A 326 -10.31 -4.23 20.50
CA GLY A 326 -10.46 -3.08 21.41
C GLY A 326 -9.31 -2.06 21.35
N GLY A 327 -9.67 -0.78 21.52
CA GLY A 327 -8.84 0.41 21.31
C GLY A 327 -9.64 1.50 20.60
N GLY A 328 -9.22 2.77 20.65
CA GLY A 328 -10.00 3.91 20.12
C GLY A 328 -10.32 3.87 18.62
N THR A 329 -9.74 2.92 17.89
CA THR A 329 -9.92 2.71 16.45
C THR A 329 -10.16 1.24 16.08
N GLY A 330 -10.35 0.34 17.05
CA GLY A 330 -10.39 -1.11 16.78
C GLY A 330 -11.72 -1.61 16.22
N VAL A 331 -11.67 -2.71 15.45
CA VAL A 331 -12.87 -3.42 14.98
C VAL A 331 -13.45 -4.21 16.13
N ASN A 332 -14.75 -4.04 16.38
CA ASN A 332 -15.51 -4.95 17.21
C ASN A 332 -16.09 -6.04 16.29
N PHE A 333 -15.63 -7.29 16.43
CA PHE A 333 -16.21 -8.38 15.66
C PHE A 333 -17.59 -8.71 16.21
N ASN A 334 -18.60 -8.65 15.34
CA ASN A 334 -19.98 -8.96 15.71
C ASN A 334 -20.30 -10.47 15.71
N VAL A 335 -19.30 -11.32 15.94
CA VAL A 335 -19.46 -12.79 15.95
C VAL A 335 -18.57 -13.39 17.01
N ASP A 336 -19.09 -14.40 17.72
CA ASP A 336 -18.52 -15.22 18.80
C ASP A 336 -17.09 -15.75 18.52
N ARG A 337 -16.12 -14.85 18.46
CA ARG A 337 -14.71 -15.18 18.35
C ARG A 337 -14.09 -14.66 19.63
N ASN A 338 -13.64 -15.58 20.49
CA ASN A 338 -12.86 -15.28 21.70
C ASN A 338 -11.49 -14.68 21.32
N LEU A 339 -11.49 -13.55 20.61
CA LEU A 339 -10.32 -12.81 20.19
C LEU A 339 -9.99 -11.80 21.27
N GLU A 340 -8.82 -11.96 21.86
CA GLU A 340 -8.35 -11.02 22.86
C GLU A 340 -7.53 -9.94 22.16
N GLY A 341 -8.02 -8.71 22.15
CA GLY A 341 -7.40 -7.64 21.35
C GLY A 341 -5.94 -7.33 21.70
N TRP A 342 -5.53 -7.67 22.93
CA TRP A 342 -4.15 -7.55 23.35
C TRP A 342 -3.17 -8.42 22.54
N GLN A 343 -3.65 -9.47 21.86
CA GLN A 343 -2.82 -10.38 21.07
C GLN A 343 -2.33 -9.77 19.75
N PHE A 344 -3.04 -8.77 19.22
CA PHE A 344 -2.71 -8.07 17.97
C PHE A 344 -2.00 -6.75 18.24
N GLY A 345 -1.50 -6.07 17.21
CA GLY A 345 -0.89 -4.75 17.33
C GLY A 345 0.50 -4.79 17.96
N VAL A 346 0.89 -3.68 18.62
CA VAL A 346 2.22 -3.55 19.23
C VAL A 346 2.34 -4.49 20.43
N ARG A 347 3.42 -5.25 20.51
CA ARG A 347 3.81 -6.06 21.67
C ARG A 347 5.25 -5.74 22.07
N VAL A 348 5.59 -6.02 23.32
CA VAL A 348 6.95 -5.84 23.87
C VAL A 348 7.47 -7.16 24.42
N GLY A 349 8.78 -7.34 24.38
CA GLY A 349 9.45 -8.52 24.89
C GLY A 349 10.75 -8.18 25.62
N GLU A 350 11.33 -9.18 26.27
CA GLU A 350 12.54 -9.03 27.09
C GLU A 350 13.77 -9.69 26.46
N SER A 351 13.63 -10.29 25.26
CA SER A 351 14.74 -10.94 24.58
C SER A 351 15.68 -9.94 23.94
N ASN A 352 16.98 -10.20 24.07
CA ASN A 352 18.04 -9.55 23.32
C ASN A 352 18.41 -10.29 22.04
N LYS A 353 17.70 -11.36 21.65
CA LYS A 353 18.08 -12.10 20.44
C LYS A 353 17.99 -11.22 19.21
N PHE A 354 19.00 -11.33 18.35
CA PHE A 354 19.00 -10.71 17.03
C PHE A 354 17.72 -11.07 16.26
N VAL A 355 17.22 -10.13 15.47
CA VAL A 355 16.07 -10.35 14.57
C VAL A 355 16.50 -11.06 13.29
N SER A 356 15.71 -12.08 12.90
CA SER A 356 15.78 -12.78 11.61
C SER A 356 14.47 -12.62 10.84
N MET A 357 14.52 -12.62 9.50
CA MET A 357 13.32 -12.67 8.65
C MET A 357 12.43 -13.88 8.93
N THR A 358 13.03 -14.99 9.36
CA THR A 358 12.34 -16.26 9.64
C THR A 358 11.73 -16.32 11.05
N ASP A 359 11.86 -15.26 11.85
CA ASP A 359 11.27 -15.23 13.18
C ASP A 359 9.73 -15.26 13.10
N THR A 360 9.14 -16.20 13.83
CA THR A 360 7.68 -16.37 13.90
C THR A 360 7.08 -15.86 15.21
N SER A 361 7.92 -15.50 16.18
CA SER A 361 7.51 -15.07 17.52
C SER A 361 8.37 -13.94 18.06
N LEU A 362 7.78 -13.13 18.94
CA LEU A 362 8.51 -12.20 19.79
C LEU A 362 9.02 -12.98 21.00
N THR A 363 10.24 -12.74 21.45
CA THR A 363 10.93 -13.58 22.44
C THR A 363 11.06 -15.05 21.97
N PRO A 364 11.92 -15.34 20.98
CA PRO A 364 12.03 -16.68 20.37
C PRO A 364 12.40 -17.82 21.34
N GLU A 365 12.95 -17.48 22.51
CA GLU A 365 13.26 -18.43 23.59
C GLU A 365 12.01 -18.97 24.30
N ASN A 366 10.88 -18.25 24.19
CA ASN A 366 9.59 -18.63 24.73
C ASN A 366 8.48 -18.25 23.74
N ALA A 367 8.52 -18.88 22.57
CA ALA A 367 7.67 -18.58 21.42
C ALA A 367 6.16 -18.70 21.72
N GLU A 368 5.78 -19.44 22.77
CA GLU A 368 4.38 -19.63 23.17
C GLU A 368 3.75 -18.34 23.73
N VAL A 369 4.54 -17.48 24.39
CA VAL A 369 4.03 -16.27 25.05
C VAL A 369 4.04 -15.05 24.13
N ASN A 370 4.92 -15.04 23.11
CA ASN A 370 5.07 -13.96 22.13
C ASN A 370 5.38 -12.58 22.78
N GLY A 371 6.37 -12.55 23.67
CA GLY A 371 6.76 -11.35 24.44
C GLY A 371 6.33 -11.43 25.89
N VAL A 372 6.15 -10.28 26.53
CA VAL A 372 5.60 -10.19 27.89
C VAL A 372 4.11 -10.56 27.85
N PRO A 373 3.61 -11.41 28.76
CA PRO A 373 2.21 -11.80 28.82
C PRO A 373 1.29 -10.65 29.26
N HIS A 374 0.05 -10.68 28.78
CA HIS A 374 -1.00 -9.80 29.29
C HIS A 374 -1.44 -10.25 30.69
N GLY A 375 -1.47 -9.34 31.65
CA GLY A 375 -1.95 -9.65 33.00
C GLY A 375 -1.75 -8.52 33.99
N TYR A 376 -1.87 -8.85 35.27
CA TYR A 376 -1.90 -7.89 36.38
C TYR A 376 -0.83 -8.17 37.45
N GLY A 377 -0.16 -9.32 37.39
CA GLY A 377 0.85 -9.76 38.35
C GLY A 377 2.28 -9.39 37.97
N ASP A 378 3.23 -9.91 38.75
CA ASP A 378 4.66 -9.78 38.44
C ASP A 378 5.03 -10.54 37.16
N GLY A 379 5.86 -9.91 36.33
CA GLY A 379 6.24 -10.45 35.01
C GLY A 379 5.15 -10.30 33.93
N GLU A 380 4.05 -9.60 34.23
CA GLU A 380 2.95 -9.35 33.30
C GLU A 380 2.76 -7.85 33.06
N LEU A 381 2.21 -7.48 31.90
CA LEU A 381 1.82 -6.10 31.60
C LEU A 381 0.34 -6.04 31.23
N VAL A 382 -0.37 -5.02 31.69
CA VAL A 382 -1.69 -4.70 31.15
C VAL A 382 -1.48 -4.07 29.78
N HIS A 383 -1.84 -4.82 28.74
CA HIS A 383 -1.81 -4.36 27.36
C HIS A 383 -3.13 -3.64 27.05
N HIS A 384 -3.06 -2.32 26.90
CA HIS A 384 -4.23 -1.55 26.48
C HIS A 384 -4.51 -1.76 24.98
N GLY A 385 -5.70 -1.33 24.53
CA GLY A 385 -6.10 -1.45 23.13
C GLY A 385 -5.12 -0.78 22.15
N THR A 386 -5.05 -1.30 20.93
CA THR A 386 -4.18 -0.73 19.89
C THR A 386 -4.88 0.44 19.19
N HIS A 387 -4.13 1.52 19.01
CA HIS A 387 -4.55 2.69 18.25
C HIS A 387 -3.81 2.74 16.92
N ILE A 388 -4.54 2.91 15.82
CA ILE A 388 -3.99 3.20 14.50
C ILE A 388 -4.27 4.66 14.21
N GLY A 389 -3.22 5.48 14.17
CA GLY A 389 -3.33 6.92 13.95
C GLY A 389 -3.69 7.27 12.51
N GLN A 390 -3.81 8.57 12.23
CA GLN A 390 -4.12 9.07 10.89
C GLN A 390 -2.95 8.94 9.94
N LEU A 391 -3.26 8.84 8.64
CA LEU A 391 -2.27 8.96 7.59
C LEU A 391 -1.87 10.43 7.46
N VAL A 392 -0.56 10.69 7.39
CA VAL A 392 -0.01 11.99 7.04
C VAL A 392 0.66 11.85 5.69
N VAL A 393 0.30 12.70 4.73
CA VAL A 393 0.94 12.82 3.42
C VAL A 393 1.59 14.20 3.37
N ASP A 394 2.91 14.24 3.23
CA ASP A 394 3.70 15.47 3.16
C ASP A 394 4.47 15.50 1.83
N ASP A 395 3.92 16.20 0.83
CA ASP A 395 4.56 16.38 -0.47
C ASP A 395 5.79 17.31 -0.43
N VAL A 396 5.99 18.08 0.64
CA VAL A 396 7.18 18.94 0.79
C VAL A 396 8.37 18.12 1.25
N ALA A 397 8.15 17.22 2.20
CA ALA A 397 9.15 16.24 2.63
C ALA A 397 9.23 15.01 1.70
N ASN A 398 8.21 14.82 0.85
CA ASN A 398 7.96 13.62 0.07
C ASN A 398 7.85 12.35 0.93
N GLU A 399 7.13 12.46 2.05
CA GLU A 399 6.99 11.40 3.04
C GLU A 399 5.52 11.08 3.29
N VAL A 400 5.24 9.81 3.56
CA VAL A 400 3.93 9.35 4.03
C VAL A 400 4.14 8.51 5.27
N TYR A 401 3.31 8.70 6.29
CA TYR A 401 3.40 7.87 7.50
C TYR A 401 2.08 7.75 8.27
N PHE A 402 1.99 6.70 9.08
CA PHE A 402 0.95 6.56 10.10
C PHE A 402 1.47 5.76 11.30
N PRO A 403 1.06 6.12 12.54
CA PRO A 403 1.49 5.41 13.73
C PRO A 403 0.55 4.26 14.12
N ILE A 404 1.12 3.23 14.72
CA ILE A 404 0.45 2.10 15.39
C ILE A 404 0.94 2.14 16.83
N GLU A 405 0.04 2.38 17.77
CA GLU A 405 0.39 2.68 19.16
C GLU A 405 -0.31 1.73 20.15
N ARG A 406 0.37 1.43 21.25
CA ARG A 406 -0.21 0.76 22.42
C ARG A 406 0.36 1.33 23.70
N ILE A 407 -0.48 1.39 24.73
CA ILE A 407 -0.04 1.66 26.11
C ILE A 407 0.12 0.34 26.85
N PHE A 408 1.21 0.23 27.60
CA PHE A 408 1.51 -0.85 28.53
C PHE A 408 1.55 -0.27 29.95
N GLU A 409 0.96 -0.98 30.90
CA GLU A 409 0.92 -0.61 32.30
C GLU A 409 1.43 -1.77 33.16
N ASN A 410 2.39 -1.51 34.04
CA ASN A 410 2.87 -2.50 34.99
C ASN A 410 2.12 -2.36 36.31
N ARG A 411 1.26 -3.33 36.62
CA ARG A 411 0.52 -3.41 37.89
C ARG A 411 1.13 -4.35 38.92
N GLY A 412 2.18 -5.07 38.53
CA GLY A 412 2.99 -5.87 39.44
C GLY A 412 3.82 -5.01 40.40
N ALA A 413 4.51 -5.66 41.32
CA ALA A 413 5.44 -5.04 42.25
C ALA A 413 6.87 -4.97 41.70
N THR A 414 7.19 -5.78 40.69
CA THR A 414 8.51 -5.89 40.08
C THR A 414 8.60 -5.13 38.75
N PRO A 415 9.71 -4.43 38.47
CA PRO A 415 9.93 -3.75 37.20
C PRO A 415 10.17 -4.75 36.06
N ILE A 416 9.72 -4.40 34.84
CA ILE A 416 9.92 -5.21 33.62
C ILE A 416 10.80 -4.42 32.64
N THR A 417 11.86 -5.03 32.12
CA THR A 417 12.77 -4.36 31.18
C THR A 417 12.52 -4.84 29.75
N VAL A 418 11.98 -3.94 28.94
CA VAL A 418 11.72 -4.18 27.52
C VAL A 418 13.01 -4.05 26.72
N ARG A 419 13.26 -5.07 25.89
CA ARG A 419 14.43 -5.19 25.03
C ARG A 419 14.09 -5.41 23.56
N GLU A 420 12.84 -5.67 23.26
CA GLU A 420 12.37 -5.81 21.89
C GLU A 420 10.91 -5.35 21.75
N ILE A 421 10.56 -4.99 20.53
CA ILE A 421 9.21 -4.54 20.16
C ILE A 421 8.78 -5.35 18.94
N GLY A 422 7.55 -5.84 18.92
CA GLY A 422 6.96 -6.60 17.81
C GLY A 422 5.63 -6.01 17.35
N LEU A 423 5.35 -6.09 16.06
CA LEU A 423 4.04 -5.77 15.49
C LEU A 423 3.36 -7.07 15.10
N PHE A 424 2.19 -7.32 15.67
CA PHE A 424 1.38 -8.50 15.37
C PHE A 424 0.16 -8.13 14.55
N GLY A 425 -0.13 -8.93 13.54
CA GLY A 425 -1.36 -8.83 12.77
C GLY A 425 -1.77 -10.18 12.22
N ASN A 426 -2.86 -10.20 11.45
CA ASN A 426 -3.35 -11.45 10.89
C ASN A 426 -2.70 -11.77 9.54
N LYS A 427 -2.31 -13.04 9.36
CA LYS A 427 -1.72 -13.61 8.13
C LYS A 427 -2.67 -14.55 7.39
N ASN A 428 -3.79 -14.94 8.01
CA ASN A 428 -4.66 -16.00 7.49
C ASN A 428 -5.94 -15.50 6.84
N ASN A 429 -6.35 -16.24 5.80
CA ASN A 429 -7.63 -16.16 5.14
C ASN A 429 -8.71 -16.98 5.86
N SER A 430 -8.94 -16.83 7.14
CA SER A 430 -10.03 -17.62 7.71
C SER A 430 -10.71 -16.97 8.88
N LEU A 431 -11.86 -17.56 9.23
CA LEU A 431 -12.53 -17.31 10.49
C LEU A 431 -11.60 -17.49 11.71
N ASN A 432 -10.53 -18.29 11.59
CA ASN A 432 -9.48 -18.49 12.58
C ASN A 432 -8.39 -17.42 12.44
N ILE A 433 -8.70 -16.23 12.95
CA ILE A 433 -7.77 -15.10 13.04
C ILE A 433 -6.77 -15.39 14.15
N HIS A 434 -5.48 -15.40 13.81
CA HIS A 434 -4.39 -15.63 14.76
C HIS A 434 -3.34 -14.51 14.65
N PRO A 435 -2.69 -14.14 15.76
CA PRO A 435 -1.63 -13.15 15.74
C PRO A 435 -0.36 -13.74 15.11
N HIS A 436 0.17 -13.05 14.09
CA HIS A 436 1.44 -13.36 13.45
C HIS A 436 2.36 -12.15 13.54
N LEU A 437 3.64 -12.40 13.83
CA LEU A 437 4.67 -11.38 13.90
C LEU A 437 4.93 -10.81 12.50
N LEU A 438 4.52 -9.57 12.26
CA LEU A 438 4.71 -8.84 11.00
C LEU A 438 6.01 -8.04 10.98
N ALA A 439 6.43 -7.53 12.13
CA ALA A 439 7.68 -6.80 12.28
C ALA A 439 8.26 -7.04 13.68
N ARG A 440 9.59 -6.99 13.80
CA ARG A 440 10.32 -7.13 15.07
C ARG A 440 11.50 -6.18 15.08
N LYS A 441 11.77 -5.58 16.24
CA LYS A 441 12.89 -4.70 16.50
C LYS A 441 13.53 -5.12 17.83
N ALA A 442 14.75 -5.61 17.79
CA ALA A 442 15.57 -5.80 18.99
C ALA A 442 16.30 -4.48 19.30
N LEU A 443 16.27 -4.07 20.55
CA LEU A 443 16.76 -2.78 21.02
C LEU A 443 18.17 -2.91 21.58
N ALA A 444 19.09 -2.07 21.12
CA ALA A 444 20.39 -1.90 21.75
C ALA A 444 20.24 -1.43 23.21
N PRO A 445 21.23 -1.67 24.09
CA PRO A 445 21.12 -1.37 25.53
C PRO A 445 20.70 0.07 25.86
N VAL A 446 21.05 1.04 25.01
CA VAL A 446 20.69 2.46 25.16
C VAL A 446 19.21 2.76 24.84
N ASP A 447 18.58 1.94 24.01
CA ASP A 447 17.19 2.06 23.58
C ASP A 447 16.24 1.20 24.45
N GLN A 448 16.79 0.27 25.24
CA GLN A 448 16.03 -0.54 26.19
C GLN A 448 15.39 0.34 27.27
N PHE A 449 14.25 -0.10 27.78
CA PHE A 449 13.52 0.66 28.77
C PHE A 449 12.82 -0.21 29.80
N THR A 450 12.82 0.26 31.04
CA THR A 450 12.09 -0.36 32.13
C THR A 450 10.73 0.30 32.32
N ILE A 451 9.70 -0.51 32.56
CA ILE A 451 8.39 -0.08 33.06
C ILE A 451 8.35 -0.48 34.54
N GLY A 452 8.52 0.50 35.43
CA GLY A 452 8.49 0.28 36.88
C GLY A 452 7.08 -0.06 37.40
N ALA A 453 7.01 -0.54 38.64
CA ALA A 453 5.72 -0.81 39.29
C ALA A 453 4.83 0.45 39.33
N GLY A 454 3.59 0.31 38.86
CA GLY A 454 2.64 1.42 38.74
C GLY A 454 2.89 2.37 37.57
N GLU A 455 3.90 2.12 36.73
CA GLU A 455 4.23 2.98 35.60
C GLU A 455 3.52 2.58 34.31
N THR A 456 3.45 3.53 33.38
CA THR A 456 2.93 3.34 32.02
C THR A 456 3.92 3.78 30.96
N ALA A 457 3.98 3.00 29.88
CA ALA A 457 4.74 3.32 28.68
C ALA A 457 3.86 3.18 27.43
N LYS A 458 3.90 4.17 26.56
CA LYS A 458 3.33 4.10 25.21
C LYS A 458 4.43 3.71 24.23
N VAL A 459 4.16 2.70 23.42
CA VAL A 459 5.08 2.23 22.38
C VAL A 459 4.41 2.39 21.02
N THR A 460 5.13 2.96 20.07
CA THR A 460 4.65 3.31 18.74
C THR A 460 5.56 2.70 17.67
N PHE A 461 4.98 1.93 16.74
CA PHE A 461 5.55 1.70 15.42
C PHE A 461 5.03 2.76 14.46
N ASN A 462 5.91 3.47 13.78
CA ASN A 462 5.55 4.43 12.75
C ASN A 462 5.85 3.82 11.37
N CYS A 463 4.81 3.44 10.63
CA CYS A 463 4.97 2.94 9.27
C CYS A 463 5.23 4.14 8.36
N LYS A 464 6.41 4.21 7.75
CA LYS A 464 6.88 5.39 7.02
C LYS A 464 7.40 5.02 5.64
N ALA A 465 6.89 5.69 4.61
CA ALA A 465 7.37 5.63 3.25
C ALA A 465 8.06 6.96 2.92
N ILE A 466 9.24 6.85 2.31
CA ILE A 466 9.96 7.99 1.72
C ILE A 466 9.86 7.78 0.21
N VAL A 467 9.44 8.83 -0.50
CA VAL A 467 9.12 8.79 -1.93
C VAL A 467 10.16 9.52 -2.75
#